data_AF-A0A522FNQ2-F1
#
_entry.id   AF-A0A522FNQ2-F1
#
_cell.length_a   1.000
_cell.length_b   1.000
_cell.length_c   1.000
_cell.angle_alpha   90.00
_cell.angle_beta   90.00
_cell.angle_gamma   90.00
#
_symmetry.space_group_name_H-M   'P 1'
#
loop_
_entity.id
_entity.type
_entity.pdbx_description
1 polymer ?
#
loop_
_entity_poly.entity_id
_entity_poly.type
_entity_poly.pdbx_seq_one_letter_code
_entity_poly.pdbx_strand_id
1 'polypeptide(L)'
;MFEIDDVLKKIEYNTDRIAVILAEDGRLDIEQVNNLSKLYGNREILLKDLEVWYKTDEAKLYFAKNKKEFDKRIKLITEKDKKHLDNIESRAKELKSKLKEMRKQKSVLLYAKES
;
A
#
# COMPACT_ATOMS: atom_id res chain seq x y z
N MET A 1 -13.69 -26.36 -0.59
CA MET A 1 -12.57 -26.18 -1.53
C MET A 1 -12.10 -24.75 -1.38
N PHE A 2 -10.89 -24.52 -0.88
CA PHE A 2 -10.37 -23.17 -0.70
C PHE A 2 -9.96 -22.61 -2.07
N GLU A 3 -10.67 -21.60 -2.56
CA GLU A 3 -10.41 -21.01 -3.89
C GLU A 3 -9.24 -20.02 -3.81
N ILE A 4 -8.03 -20.57 -3.79
CA ILE A 4 -6.79 -19.80 -3.68
C ILE A 4 -6.64 -18.73 -4.76
N ASP A 5 -7.10 -19.01 -5.99
CA ASP A 5 -7.01 -18.05 -7.08
C ASP A 5 -7.85 -16.80 -6.82
N ASP A 6 -8.97 -16.94 -6.10
CA ASP A 6 -9.83 -15.82 -5.74
C ASP A 6 -9.25 -15.01 -4.57
N VAL A 7 -8.58 -15.66 -3.61
CA VAL A 7 -7.82 -14.97 -2.57
C VAL A 7 -6.70 -14.14 -3.20
N LEU A 8 -5.96 -14.72 -4.14
CA LEU A 8 -4.90 -14.00 -4.84
C LEU A 8 -5.44 -12.83 -5.68
N LYS A 9 -6.56 -13.01 -6.38
CA LYS A 9 -7.22 -11.92 -7.13
C LYS A 9 -7.63 -10.78 -6.21
N LYS A 10 -8.16 -11.07 -5.02
CA LYS A 10 -8.52 -10.05 -4.03
C LYS A 10 -7.30 -9.29 -3.51
N ILE A 11 -6.17 -9.97 -3.31
CA ILE A 11 -4.91 -9.32 -2.92
C ILE A 11 -4.42 -8.39 -4.03
N GLU A 12 -4.44 -8.86 -5.28
CA GLU A 12 -4.07 -8.05 -6.45
C GLU A 12 -4.98 -6.83 -6.58
N TYR A 13 -6.29 -7.02 -6.46
CA TYR A 13 -7.27 -5.95 -6.47
C TYR A 13 -6.99 -4.90 -5.40
N ASN A 14 -6.79 -5.33 -4.14
CA ASN A 14 -6.46 -4.39 -3.05
C ASN A 14 -5.16 -3.65 -3.33
N THR A 15 -4.14 -4.35 -3.86
CA THR A 15 -2.84 -3.77 -4.24
C THR A 15 -3.00 -2.72 -5.33
N ASP A 16 -3.84 -2.98 -6.34
CA ASP A 16 -4.12 -2.03 -7.42
C ASP A 16 -4.90 -0.81 -6.94
N ARG A 17 -5.87 -0.99 -6.05
CA ARG A 17 -6.61 0.12 -5.44
C ARG A 17 -5.70 1.01 -4.59
N ILE A 18 -4.76 0.40 -3.85
CA ILE A 18 -3.72 1.14 -3.12
C ILE A 18 -2.86 1.95 -4.09
N ALA A 19 -2.43 1.34 -5.21
CA ALA A 19 -1.63 2.00 -6.24
C ALA A 19 -2.31 3.25 -6.78
N VAL A 20 -3.61 3.14 -7.10
CA VAL A 20 -4.41 4.26 -7.63
C VAL A 20 -4.45 5.42 -6.63
N ILE A 21 -4.79 5.17 -5.36
CA ILE A 21 -4.86 6.23 -4.34
C ILE A 21 -3.49 6.87 -4.13
N LEU A 22 -2.42 6.06 -4.10
CA LEU A 22 -1.06 6.57 -3.92
C LEU A 22 -0.46 7.23 -5.15
N ALA A 23 -1.06 7.08 -6.34
CA ALA A 23 -0.66 7.76 -7.56
C ALA A 23 -1.33 9.14 -7.74
N GLU A 24 -2.42 9.44 -7.03
CA GLU A 24 -3.12 10.72 -7.14
C GLU A 24 -2.26 11.88 -6.63
N ASP A 25 -2.00 12.88 -7.47
CA ASP A 25 -1.16 14.02 -7.10
C ASP A 25 -1.71 14.81 -5.91
N GLY A 26 -0.80 15.30 -5.07
CA GLY A 26 -1.13 16.17 -3.95
C GLY A 26 -1.29 15.45 -2.61
N ARG A 27 -2.01 16.12 -1.69
CA ARG A 27 -2.19 15.62 -0.31
C ARG A 27 -3.31 14.58 -0.29
N LEU A 28 -3.08 13.50 0.44
CA LEU A 28 -4.17 12.58 0.77
C LEU A 28 -5.11 13.27 1.75
N ASP A 29 -6.39 13.30 1.42
CA ASP A 29 -7.45 13.65 2.35
C ASP A 29 -7.72 12.51 3.34
N ILE A 30 -8.54 12.79 4.35
CA ILE A 30 -8.86 11.84 5.42
C ILE A 30 -9.59 10.60 4.89
N GLU A 31 -10.40 10.75 3.83
CA GLU A 31 -11.17 9.66 3.25
C GLU A 31 -10.24 8.69 2.51
N GLN A 32 -9.31 9.22 1.72
CA GLN A 32 -8.26 8.46 1.04
C GLN A 32 -7.38 7.72 2.05
N VAL A 33 -6.99 8.36 3.16
CA VAL A 33 -6.22 7.69 4.24
C VAL A 33 -7.03 6.56 4.88
N ASN A 34 -8.31 6.79 5.19
CA ASN A 34 -9.19 5.76 5.74
C ASN A 34 -9.37 4.58 4.77
N ASN A 35 -9.50 4.86 3.47
CA ASN A 35 -9.61 3.86 2.43
C ASN A 35 -8.32 3.04 2.30
N LEU A 36 -7.15 3.67 2.33
CA LEU A 36 -5.86 2.96 2.38
C LEU A 36 -5.78 2.05 3.60
N SER A 37 -6.15 2.54 4.79
CA SER A 37 -6.13 1.72 6.01
C SER A 37 -7.04 0.49 5.90
N LYS A 38 -8.25 0.63 5.33
CA LYS A 38 -9.16 -0.50 5.08
C LYS A 38 -8.57 -1.49 4.07
N LEU A 39 -7.97 -1.01 2.98
CA LEU A 39 -7.37 -1.87 1.95
C LEU A 39 -6.19 -2.68 2.50
N TYR A 40 -5.31 -2.05 3.30
CA TYR A 40 -4.22 -2.75 3.96
C TYR A 40 -4.73 -3.76 5.00
N GLY A 41 -5.73 -3.40 5.81
CA GLY A 41 -6.35 -4.33 6.77
C GLY A 41 -6.99 -5.54 6.10
N ASN A 42 -7.75 -5.34 5.02
CA ASN A 42 -8.32 -6.44 4.24
C ASN A 42 -7.24 -7.34 3.65
N ARG A 43 -6.14 -6.75 3.16
CA ARG A 43 -5.01 -7.52 2.62
C ARG A 43 -4.28 -8.31 3.70
N GLU A 44 -4.15 -7.79 4.91
CA GLU A 44 -3.58 -8.51 6.04
C GLU A 44 -4.36 -9.79 6.36
N ILE A 45 -5.70 -9.71 6.36
CA ILE A 45 -6.57 -10.88 6.58
C ILE A 45 -6.35 -11.92 5.48
N LEU A 46 -6.37 -11.51 4.21
CA LEU A 46 -6.15 -12.42 3.07
C LEU A 46 -4.75 -13.08 3.10
N LEU A 47 -3.74 -12.36 3.56
CA LEU A 47 -2.38 -12.90 3.72
C LEU A 47 -2.31 -13.94 4.85
N LYS A 48 -3.05 -13.74 5.95
CA LYS A 48 -3.16 -14.73 7.02
C LYS A 48 -3.87 -16.00 6.53
N ASP A 49 -4.95 -15.85 5.76
CA ASP A 49 -5.65 -17.00 5.15
C ASP A 49 -4.73 -17.79 4.22
N LEU A 50 -3.94 -17.08 3.42
CA LEU A 50 -2.88 -17.65 2.58
C LEU A 50 -1.86 -18.44 3.41
N GLU A 51 -1.36 -17.87 4.51
CA GLU A 51 -0.37 -18.52 5.38
C GLU A 51 -0.89 -19.84 5.96
N VAL A 52 -2.17 -19.87 6.34
CA VAL A 52 -2.83 -21.11 6.79
C VAL A 52 -2.95 -22.10 5.64
N TRP A 53 -3.43 -21.65 4.48
CA TRP A 53 -3.57 -22.49 3.30
C TRP A 53 -2.25 -23.13 2.84
N TYR A 54 -1.14 -22.39 2.91
CA TYR A 54 0.19 -22.88 2.54
C TYR A 54 0.62 -24.16 3.26
N LYS A 55 0.07 -24.42 4.45
CA LYS A 55 0.40 -25.59 5.28
C LYS A 55 -0.42 -26.82 4.91
N THR A 56 -1.37 -26.71 3.97
CA THR A 56 -2.28 -27.78 3.56
C THR A 56 -1.72 -28.63 2.42
N ASP A 57 -2.24 -29.84 2.25
CA ASP A 57 -1.90 -30.69 1.09
C ASP A 57 -2.51 -30.15 -0.22
N GLU A 58 -3.61 -29.38 -0.15
CA GLU A 58 -4.17 -28.66 -1.30
C GLU A 58 -3.14 -27.70 -1.91
N ALA A 59 -2.36 -26.99 -1.07
CA ALA A 59 -1.30 -26.10 -1.53
C ALA A 59 -0.19 -26.85 -2.28
N LYS A 60 0.22 -28.03 -1.79
CA LYS A 60 1.23 -28.85 -2.48
C LYS A 60 0.76 -29.25 -3.87
N LEU A 61 -0.51 -29.66 -4.00
CA LEU A 61 -1.11 -30.02 -5.28
C LEU A 61 -1.23 -28.81 -6.22
N TYR A 62 -1.59 -27.65 -5.70
CA TYR A 62 -1.63 -26.41 -6.47
C TYR A 62 -0.25 -26.03 -7.01
N PHE A 63 0.78 -26.02 -6.16
CA PHE A 63 2.14 -25.66 -6.57
C PHE A 63 2.75 -26.63 -7.58
N ALA A 64 2.39 -27.92 -7.54
CA ALA A 64 2.84 -28.88 -8.55
C ALA A 64 2.42 -28.48 -9.98
N LYS A 65 1.33 -27.72 -10.14
CA LYS A 65 0.79 -27.31 -11.45
C LYS A 65 1.00 -25.82 -11.76
N ASN A 66 0.85 -24.96 -10.74
CA ASN A 66 0.68 -23.51 -10.93
C ASN A 66 1.82 -22.67 -10.35
N LYS A 67 2.90 -23.26 -9.85
CA LYS A 67 3.99 -22.53 -9.17
C LYS A 67 4.54 -21.35 -9.97
N LYS A 68 4.79 -21.52 -11.27
CA LYS A 68 5.33 -20.43 -12.11
C LYS A 68 4.39 -19.22 -12.18
N GLU A 69 3.09 -19.46 -12.32
CA GLU A 69 2.11 -18.39 -12.38
C GLU A 69 1.95 -17.73 -11.00
N PHE A 70 1.92 -18.53 -9.93
CA PHE A 70 1.90 -18.02 -8.58
C PHE A 70 3.10 -17.10 -8.29
N ASP A 71 4.32 -17.55 -8.60
CA ASP A 71 5.55 -16.79 -8.37
C ASP A 71 5.53 -15.47 -9.16
N LYS A 72 5.00 -15.49 -10.39
CA LYS A 72 4.82 -14.29 -11.21
C LYS A 72 3.84 -13.30 -10.56
N ARG A 73 2.71 -13.78 -10.05
CA ARG A 73 1.71 -12.94 -9.35
C ARG A 73 2.29 -12.31 -8.09
N ILE A 74 2.99 -13.08 -7.26
CA ILE A 74 3.67 -12.57 -6.05
C ILE A 74 4.74 -11.54 -6.40
N LYS A 75 5.52 -11.77 -7.47
CA LYS A 75 6.52 -10.82 -7.94
C LYS A 75 5.88 -9.49 -8.33
N LEU A 76 4.78 -9.52 -9.09
CA LEU A 76 4.05 -8.31 -9.49
C LEU A 76 3.48 -7.55 -8.28
N ILE A 77 2.94 -8.25 -7.28
CA ILE A 77 2.46 -7.64 -6.04
C ILE A 77 3.61 -6.92 -5.32
N THR A 78 4.76 -7.60 -5.17
CA THR A 78 5.95 -7.05 -4.51
C THR A 78 6.51 -5.82 -5.25
N GLU A 79 6.52 -5.85 -6.59
CA GLU A 79 6.95 -4.73 -7.41
C GLU A 79 6.04 -3.51 -7.24
N LYS A 80 4.72 -3.72 -7.13
CA LYS A 80 3.76 -2.64 -6.84
C LYS A 80 3.97 -2.07 -5.44
N ASP A 81 4.18 -2.92 -4.44
CA ASP A 81 4.45 -2.47 -3.06
C ASP A 81 5.71 -1.62 -2.95
N LYS A 82 6.75 -1.96 -3.72
CA LYS A 82 7.94 -1.11 -3.78
C LYS A 82 7.61 0.29 -4.29
N LYS A 83 6.83 0.39 -5.38
CA LYS A 83 6.37 1.68 -5.90
C LYS A 83 5.47 2.43 -4.90
N HIS A 84 4.63 1.72 -4.14
CA HIS A 84 3.82 2.32 -3.09
C HIS A 84 4.69 2.99 -2.02
N LEU A 85 5.76 2.30 -1.59
CA LEU A 85 6.71 2.84 -0.62
C LEU A 85 7.43 4.08 -1.17
N ASP A 86 7.87 4.05 -2.43
CA ASP A 86 8.52 5.20 -3.08
C ASP A 86 7.57 6.42 -3.11
N ASN A 87 6.29 6.21 -3.43
CA ASN A 87 5.28 7.26 -3.44
C ASN A 87 5.01 7.83 -2.04
N ILE A 88 4.91 6.97 -1.02
CA ILE A 88 4.74 7.38 0.38
C ILE A 88 5.95 8.19 0.84
N GLU A 89 7.17 7.73 0.54
CA GLU A 89 8.40 8.42 0.92
C GLU A 89 8.51 9.80 0.27
N SER A 90 8.19 9.89 -1.03
CA SER A 90 8.16 11.15 -1.78
C SER A 90 7.21 12.16 -1.13
N ARG A 91 5.98 11.75 -0.82
CA ARG A 91 4.99 12.60 -0.14
C ARG A 91 5.43 13.01 1.27
N ALA A 92 6.04 12.10 2.02
CA ALA A 92 6.55 12.42 3.35
C ALA A 92 7.66 13.48 3.31
N LYS A 93 8.55 13.41 2.31
CA LYS A 93 9.59 14.42 2.05
C LYS A 93 8.97 15.77 1.70
N GLU A 94 7.95 15.81 0.84
CA GLU A 94 7.25 17.04 0.51
C GLU A 94 6.56 17.69 1.71
N LEU A 95 5.84 16.89 2.52
CA LEU A 95 5.18 17.37 3.73
C LEU A 95 6.20 17.97 4.72
N LYS A 96 7.35 17.32 4.89
CA LYS A 96 8.45 17.83 5.72
C LYS A 96 8.97 19.18 5.20
N SER A 97 9.12 19.33 3.88
CA SER A 97 9.54 20.61 3.27
C SER A 97 8.52 21.72 3.53
N LYS A 98 7.23 21.45 3.24
CA LYS A 98 6.13 22.39 3.48
C LYS A 98 6.04 22.82 4.95
N LEU A 99 6.20 21.88 5.89
CA LEU A 99 6.24 22.19 7.33
C LEU A 99 7.40 23.12 7.70
N LYS A 100 8.58 22.94 7.09
CA LYS A 100 9.74 23.80 7.32
C LYS A 100 9.48 25.23 6.80
N GLU A 101 8.85 25.35 5.63
CA GLU A 101 8.45 26.65 5.05
C GLU A 101 7.41 27.36 5.91
N MET A 102 6.36 26.66 6.35
CA MET A 102 5.34 27.22 7.25
C MET A 102 5.94 27.72 8.57
N ARG A 103 6.91 27.00 9.14
CA ARG A 103 7.63 27.44 10.35
C ARG A 103 8.42 28.72 10.09
N LYS A 104 9.11 28.84 8.95
CA LYS A 104 9.81 30.07 8.56
C LYS A 104 8.84 31.24 8.39
N GLN A 105 7.74 31.04 7.68
CA GLN A 105 6.70 32.07 7.50
C GLN A 105 6.11 32.52 8.83
N LYS A 106 5.80 31.58 9.74
CA LYS A 106 5.34 31.91 11.10
C LYS A 106 6.36 32.76 11.85
N SER A 107 7.65 32.42 11.77
CA SER A 107 8.72 33.19 12.40
C SER A 107 8.79 34.62 11.87
N VAL A 108 8.72 34.80 10.55
CA VAL A 108 8.75 36.13 9.91
C VAL A 108 7.55 36.97 10.34
N LEU A 109 6.35 36.38 10.38
CA LEU A 109 5.13 37.07 10.81
C LEU A 109 5.17 37.51 12.29
N LEU A 110 5.85 36.76 13.16
CA LEU A 110 6.05 37.15 14.55
C LEU A 110 6.96 38.39 14.64
N TYR A 111 8.12 38.36 13.95
CA TYR A 111 9.02 39.52 13.90
C TYR A 111 8.36 40.77 13.32
N ALA A 112 7.58 40.63 12.25
CA ALA A 112 6.86 41.75 11.62
C ALA A 112 5.74 42.35 12.49
N LYS A 113 5.26 41.64 13.51
CA LYS A 113 4.29 42.15 14.50
C LYS A 113 4.94 42.90 15.66
N GLU A 114 6.21 42.63 15.92
CA GLU A 114 7.01 43.24 17.00
C GLU A 114 7.83 44.46 16.49
N SER A 115 7.77 44.73 15.18
CA SER A 115 8.36 45.89 14.50
C SER A 115 7.29 46.96 14.23
#